data_AF-Q0FYS6-F1
#
_entry.id   AF-Q0FYS6-F1
#
_cell.length_a   1.000
_cell.length_b   1.000
_cell.length_c   1.000
_cell.angle_alpha   90.00
_cell.angle_beta   90.00
_cell.angle_gamma   90.00
#
_symmetry.space_group_name_H-M   'P 1'
#
loop_
_entity.id
_entity.type
_entity.pdbx_description
1 polymer ?
#
loop_
_entity_poly.entity_id
_entity_poly.type
_entity_poly.pdbx_seq_one_letter_code
_entity_poly.pdbx_strand_id
1 'polypeptide(L)'
;MIEYVLPALFALVVWWASTVAIIYLDGLPQKTFKYSMIAATAVFALSLWGLSWSADDTSVSGAYFAFTFGLLAWGWQEMSFYMGYVTGPRKQPCPESCRGWPHFVHAVQTSLWHELAIIVAAVAVVSLTRGAPNQIGMWTFMVLWWMHQSAKLNVFFGVRNLNEEFLPEHLEFLKGFLNKRSMNLLFPFSVTISTVITVLLFAWAFSDSASQFEMAGYTFLGVLMALAILEHWMLVLPINWTVLWDMGLKSRGERKPFVVDIVVGFLGAGKTTTLRRMLAEANPAEKTVVLVNDFGELGIDGSLLSGQGADVVELPNGCICCSLRKDLSAQLREVVATMAPDRVLIEPSGVADVASLLQVLAAPEIATNVKATKLFTVIDAGAFLADYARMPDYFDVQARIAPVFILNKIDLVSESELSTVRETLIALNPKARVLPARYGAVEEELIPSQAIYVHSNATEAIDAGRDHEADDHSHRENVHREHGHEHSHGHSHAHHHEHGHHHPEPGLGLASWSRLLSGRMGADELSTRLHAVARGDAGRVERMKGIAKTGDGWIRFDIAGGRVSMSVHIPQKNEAARALAIGRNLDASTLDRLFDVSSAAVRDETHTKPKGSFDAEAALAV
;
A
#
# COMPACT_ATOMS: atom_id res chain seq x y z
N MET A 1 3.05 54.93 -11.67
CA MET A 1 2.91 53.93 -10.58
C MET A 1 1.64 53.09 -10.72
N ILE A 2 0.45 53.70 -10.81
CA ILE A 2 -0.82 52.95 -10.94
C ILE A 2 -0.84 52.01 -12.16
N GLU A 3 -0.23 52.44 -13.28
CA GLU A 3 -0.17 51.71 -14.55
C GLU A 3 0.54 50.34 -14.47
N TYR A 4 1.39 50.11 -13.46
CA TYR A 4 2.08 48.82 -13.25
C TYR A 4 1.52 48.05 -12.05
N VAL A 5 1.09 48.77 -11.02
CA VAL A 5 0.59 48.15 -9.79
C VAL A 5 -0.73 47.41 -10.03
N LEU A 6 -1.64 47.99 -10.82
CA LEU A 6 -2.94 47.35 -11.07
C LEU A 6 -2.82 46.05 -11.89
N PRO A 7 -2.08 45.98 -13.02
CA PRO A 7 -1.87 44.72 -13.72
C PRO A 7 -1.19 43.68 -12.85
N ALA A 8 -0.19 44.08 -12.06
CA ALA A 8 0.53 43.15 -11.17
C ALA A 8 -0.37 42.55 -10.09
N LEU A 9 -1.17 43.38 -9.41
CA LEU A 9 -2.12 42.91 -8.40
C LEU A 9 -3.21 42.03 -9.02
N PHE A 10 -3.71 42.40 -10.21
CA PHE A 10 -4.69 41.60 -10.93
C PHE A 10 -4.13 40.22 -11.26
N ALA A 11 -2.92 40.15 -11.84
CA ALA A 11 -2.26 38.89 -12.15
C ALA A 11 -2.13 37.99 -10.92
N LEU A 12 -1.65 38.56 -9.80
CA LEU A 12 -1.48 37.84 -8.54
C LEU A 12 -2.80 37.29 -8.00
N VAL A 13 -3.84 38.13 -7.94
CA VAL A 13 -5.15 37.72 -7.41
C VAL A 13 -5.79 36.66 -8.27
N VAL A 14 -5.77 36.82 -9.60
CA VAL A 14 -6.38 35.85 -10.51
C VAL A 14 -5.60 34.54 -10.52
N TRP A 15 -4.27 34.56 -10.50
CA TRP A 15 -3.44 33.35 -10.36
C TRP A 15 -3.75 32.60 -9.06
N TRP A 16 -3.80 33.31 -7.92
CA TRP A 16 -4.10 32.67 -6.63
C TRP A 16 -5.54 32.12 -6.59
N ALA A 17 -6.52 32.93 -6.99
CA ALA A 17 -7.93 32.55 -6.96
C ALA A 17 -8.25 31.39 -7.91
N SER A 18 -7.65 31.37 -9.12
CA SER A 18 -7.81 30.27 -10.07
C SER A 18 -7.19 28.97 -9.54
N THR A 19 -5.98 29.03 -8.95
CA THR A 19 -5.34 27.85 -8.34
C THR A 19 -6.19 27.28 -7.21
N VAL A 20 -6.71 28.14 -6.32
CA VAL A 20 -7.61 27.69 -5.25
C VAL A 20 -8.89 27.08 -5.81
N ALA A 21 -9.49 27.69 -6.84
CA ALA A 21 -10.70 27.16 -7.46
C ALA A 21 -10.48 25.77 -8.09
N ILE A 22 -9.35 25.56 -8.78
CA ILE A 22 -9.01 24.27 -9.38
C ILE A 22 -8.84 23.20 -8.28
N ILE A 23 -8.04 23.49 -7.25
CA ILE A 23 -7.80 22.55 -6.13
C ILE A 23 -9.12 22.24 -5.42
N TYR A 24 -9.97 23.24 -5.21
CA TYR A 24 -11.28 23.07 -4.58
C TYR A 24 -12.20 22.16 -5.41
N LEU A 25 -12.30 22.40 -6.72
CA LEU A 25 -13.16 21.61 -7.61
C LEU A 25 -12.67 20.18 -7.76
N ASP A 26 -11.35 19.98 -7.79
CA ASP A 26 -10.71 18.66 -7.83
C ASP A 26 -10.88 17.89 -6.52
N GLY A 27 -11.01 18.58 -5.37
CA GLY A 27 -11.27 17.93 -4.10
C GLY A 27 -12.73 17.53 -3.85
N LEU A 28 -13.67 17.93 -4.71
CA LEU A 28 -15.07 17.50 -4.60
C LEU A 28 -15.23 16.00 -4.95
N PRO A 29 -16.31 15.34 -4.52
CA PRO A 29 -16.55 13.93 -4.84
C PRO A 29 -16.58 13.69 -6.36
N GLN A 30 -15.95 12.63 -6.86
CA GLN A 30 -15.78 12.35 -8.32
C GLN A 30 -17.06 12.47 -9.17
N LYS A 31 -18.25 12.25 -8.59
CA LYS A 31 -19.55 12.47 -9.26
C LYS A 31 -19.77 13.91 -9.74
N THR A 32 -19.09 14.89 -9.16
CA THR A 32 -19.16 16.31 -9.53
C THR A 32 -18.27 16.65 -10.72
N PHE A 33 -17.22 15.86 -10.99
CA PHE A 33 -16.20 16.15 -12.00
C PHE A 33 -16.79 16.36 -13.39
N LYS A 34 -17.84 15.59 -13.74
CA LYS A 34 -18.54 15.78 -15.02
C LYS A 34 -19.14 17.18 -15.19
N TYR A 35 -19.70 17.75 -14.12
CA TYR A 35 -20.29 19.09 -14.16
C TYR A 35 -19.19 20.15 -14.19
N SER A 36 -18.14 19.97 -13.39
CA SER A 36 -16.96 20.85 -13.39
C SER A 36 -16.30 20.89 -14.78
N MET A 37 -16.15 19.75 -15.45
CA MET A 37 -15.58 19.67 -16.79
C MET A 37 -16.49 20.23 -17.87
N ILE A 38 -17.81 20.08 -17.78
CA ILE A 38 -18.75 20.74 -18.71
C ILE A 38 -18.61 22.27 -18.59
N ALA A 39 -18.61 22.79 -17.36
CA ALA A 39 -18.43 24.22 -17.10
C ALA A 39 -17.07 24.71 -17.60
N ALA A 40 -15.98 24.00 -17.27
CA ALA A 40 -14.64 24.33 -17.73
C ALA A 40 -14.54 24.33 -19.26
N THR A 41 -15.19 23.39 -19.95
CA THR A 41 -15.17 23.31 -21.42
C THR A 41 -15.94 24.47 -22.06
N ALA A 42 -17.06 24.90 -21.46
CA ALA A 42 -17.76 26.11 -21.90
C ALA A 42 -16.89 27.36 -21.71
N VAL A 43 -16.19 27.48 -20.57
CA VAL A 43 -15.23 28.56 -20.30
C VAL A 43 -14.06 28.52 -21.28
N PHE A 44 -13.55 27.33 -21.63
CA PHE A 44 -12.49 27.16 -22.61
C PHE A 44 -12.92 27.66 -24.00
N ALA A 45 -14.10 27.26 -24.47
CA ALA A 45 -14.64 27.76 -25.74
C ALA A 45 -14.82 29.29 -25.73
N LEU A 46 -15.34 29.84 -24.63
CA LEU A 46 -15.45 31.29 -24.44
C LEU A 46 -14.08 31.97 -24.45
N SER A 47 -13.06 31.34 -23.87
CA SER A 47 -11.69 31.88 -23.84
C SER A 47 -11.06 31.93 -25.23
N LEU A 48 -11.27 30.93 -26.08
CA LEU A 48 -10.79 30.95 -27.46
C LEU A 48 -11.49 32.04 -28.29
N TRP A 49 -12.81 32.17 -28.13
CA TRP A 49 -13.55 33.28 -28.73
C TRP A 49 -13.05 34.65 -28.23
N GLY A 50 -12.84 34.78 -26.93
CA GLY A 50 -12.35 36.00 -26.29
C GLY A 50 -10.93 36.38 -26.71
N LEU A 51 -10.05 35.41 -26.93
CA LEU A 51 -8.71 35.63 -27.50
C LEU A 51 -8.80 36.17 -28.93
N SER A 52 -9.67 35.61 -29.76
CA SER A 52 -9.91 36.13 -31.11
C SER A 52 -10.53 37.53 -31.08
N TRP A 53 -11.45 37.79 -30.15
CA TRP A 53 -12.13 39.09 -30.02
C TRP A 53 -11.19 40.20 -29.53
N SER A 54 -10.28 39.89 -28.61
CA SER A 54 -9.31 40.85 -28.06
C SER A 54 -8.03 41.01 -28.90
N ALA A 55 -7.86 40.21 -29.96
CA ALA A 55 -6.63 40.16 -30.76
C ALA A 55 -6.26 41.50 -31.43
N ASP A 56 -7.26 42.28 -31.86
CA ASP A 56 -7.05 43.59 -32.51
C ASP A 56 -7.17 44.77 -31.53
N ASP A 57 -7.48 44.51 -30.26
CA ASP A 57 -7.66 45.55 -29.24
C ASP A 57 -6.34 45.83 -28.51
N THR A 58 -5.69 46.94 -28.86
CA THR A 58 -4.47 47.46 -28.22
C THR A 58 -4.76 48.50 -27.13
N SER A 59 -5.94 48.45 -26.51
CA SER A 59 -6.25 49.23 -25.31
C SER A 59 -5.79 48.52 -24.04
N VAL A 60 -5.66 49.25 -22.93
CA VAL A 60 -5.36 48.66 -21.62
C VAL A 60 -6.36 47.56 -21.27
N SER A 61 -7.66 47.77 -21.50
CA SER A 61 -8.69 46.73 -21.32
C SER A 61 -8.44 45.50 -22.19
N GLY A 62 -8.00 45.69 -23.44
CA GLY A 62 -7.61 44.62 -24.34
C GLY A 62 -6.50 43.73 -23.76
N ALA A 63 -5.51 44.31 -23.07
CA ALA A 63 -4.47 43.54 -22.38
C ALA A 63 -5.05 42.68 -21.23
N TYR A 64 -5.97 43.24 -20.42
CA TYR A 64 -6.62 42.51 -19.32
C TYR A 64 -7.47 41.35 -19.84
N PHE A 65 -8.26 41.58 -20.90
CA PHE A 65 -9.07 40.54 -21.52
C PHE A 65 -8.20 39.45 -22.12
N ALA A 66 -7.19 39.81 -22.93
CA ALA A 66 -6.29 38.85 -23.55
C ALA A 66 -5.54 38.01 -22.50
N PHE A 67 -5.00 38.64 -21.45
CA PHE A 67 -4.38 37.93 -20.32
C PHE A 67 -5.34 36.96 -19.64
N THR A 68 -6.56 37.42 -19.32
CA THR A 68 -7.58 36.60 -18.64
C THR A 68 -7.99 35.41 -19.49
N PHE A 69 -8.25 35.61 -20.78
CA PHE A 69 -8.63 34.51 -21.67
C PHE A 69 -7.47 33.53 -21.90
N GLY A 70 -6.22 34.00 -21.98
CA GLY A 70 -5.05 33.11 -22.01
C GLY A 70 -4.94 32.23 -20.77
N LEU A 71 -5.18 32.79 -19.58
CA LEU A 71 -5.18 32.05 -18.32
C LEU A 71 -6.36 31.07 -18.21
N LEU A 72 -7.57 31.47 -18.63
CA LEU A 72 -8.74 30.58 -18.65
C LEU A 72 -8.55 29.41 -19.63
N ALA A 73 -7.92 29.67 -20.78
CA ALA A 73 -7.57 28.62 -21.74
C ALA A 73 -6.61 27.60 -21.12
N TRP A 74 -5.65 28.06 -20.30
CA TRP A 74 -4.76 27.19 -19.53
C TRP A 74 -5.48 26.43 -18.42
N GLY A 75 -6.38 27.08 -17.69
CA GLY A 75 -7.13 26.48 -16.59
C GLY A 75 -7.89 25.21 -16.99
N TRP A 76 -8.41 25.16 -18.22
CA TRP A 76 -9.03 23.93 -18.75
C TRP A 76 -8.02 22.77 -18.87
N GLN A 77 -6.78 23.04 -19.28
CA GLN A 77 -5.74 22.01 -19.39
C GLN A 77 -5.49 21.40 -18.01
N GLU A 78 -5.22 22.22 -17.00
CA GLU A 78 -4.97 21.78 -15.62
C GLU A 78 -6.16 20.97 -15.07
N MET A 79 -7.38 21.49 -15.20
CA MET A 79 -8.59 20.79 -14.74
C MET A 79 -8.78 19.44 -15.44
N SER A 80 -8.56 19.38 -16.76
CA SER A 80 -8.71 18.15 -17.53
C SER A 80 -7.73 17.05 -17.10
N PHE A 81 -6.53 17.44 -16.68
CA PHE A 81 -5.52 16.52 -16.16
C PHE A 81 -5.86 16.05 -14.76
N TYR A 82 -6.05 16.98 -13.81
CA TYR A 82 -6.34 16.65 -12.42
C TYR A 82 -7.61 15.81 -12.28
N MET A 83 -8.69 16.14 -13.00
CA MET A 83 -9.93 15.35 -12.97
C MET A 83 -9.85 14.02 -13.76
N GLY A 84 -8.70 13.69 -14.36
CA GLY A 84 -8.45 12.40 -15.00
C GLY A 84 -9.04 12.21 -16.40
N TYR A 85 -9.58 13.27 -17.02
CA TYR A 85 -10.21 13.22 -18.36
C TYR A 85 -9.18 13.14 -19.48
N VAL A 86 -8.15 13.99 -19.44
CA VAL A 86 -7.11 14.07 -20.47
C VAL A 86 -5.76 13.85 -19.78
N THR A 87 -5.34 12.59 -19.71
CA THR A 87 -4.11 12.16 -19.01
C THR A 87 -3.15 11.46 -19.97
N GLY A 88 -3.02 10.14 -19.90
CA GLY A 88 -2.14 9.37 -20.75
C GLY A 88 -2.62 7.93 -20.92
N PRO A 89 -2.06 7.18 -21.89
CA PRO A 89 -2.40 5.78 -22.09
C PRO A 89 -2.06 4.88 -20.89
N ARG A 90 -1.14 5.30 -20.01
CA ARG A 90 -0.74 4.51 -18.84
C ARG A 90 -1.38 5.04 -17.56
N LYS A 91 -2.14 4.17 -16.89
CA LYS A 91 -2.76 4.41 -15.57
C LYS A 91 -2.24 3.47 -14.48
N GLN A 92 -1.07 2.88 -14.70
CA GLN A 92 -0.45 1.90 -13.82
C GLN A 92 0.91 2.41 -13.34
N PRO A 93 1.31 2.09 -12.10
CA PRO A 93 2.62 2.44 -11.58
C PRO A 93 3.75 1.78 -12.39
N CYS A 94 4.97 2.28 -12.19
CA CYS A 94 6.20 1.74 -12.75
C CYS A 94 6.51 0.38 -12.04
N PRO A 95 6.74 -0.72 -12.79
CA PRO A 95 7.11 -2.03 -12.23
C PRO A 95 8.43 -1.96 -11.45
N GLU A 96 8.71 -2.88 -10.52
CA GLU A 96 9.93 -2.81 -9.68
C GLU A 96 11.27 -2.84 -10.47
N SER A 97 11.25 -3.32 -11.72
CA SER A 97 12.41 -3.37 -12.63
C SER A 97 12.56 -2.15 -13.55
N CYS A 98 11.64 -1.20 -13.49
CA CYS A 98 11.57 -0.04 -14.38
C CYS A 98 12.60 1.02 -13.95
N ARG A 99 13.70 1.15 -14.71
CA ARG A 99 14.80 2.09 -14.49
C ARG A 99 15.26 2.70 -15.81
N GLY A 100 15.92 3.86 -15.75
CA GLY A 100 16.54 4.50 -16.91
C GLY A 100 15.51 4.88 -18.00
N TRP A 101 15.77 4.47 -19.24
CA TRP A 101 14.93 4.85 -20.38
C TRP A 101 13.49 4.30 -20.32
N PRO A 102 13.24 3.01 -19.98
CA PRO A 102 11.89 2.52 -19.73
C PRO A 102 11.10 3.34 -18.70
N HIS A 103 11.74 3.79 -17.62
CA HIS A 103 11.12 4.65 -16.62
C HIS A 103 10.66 5.98 -17.21
N PHE A 104 11.55 6.63 -17.99
CA PHE A 104 11.24 7.87 -18.68
C PHE A 104 10.08 7.71 -19.67
N VAL A 105 10.12 6.68 -20.52
CA VAL A 105 9.05 6.42 -21.50
C VAL A 105 7.72 6.18 -20.80
N HIS A 106 7.70 5.38 -19.73
CA HIS A 106 6.48 5.13 -18.98
C HIS A 106 5.97 6.38 -18.25
N ALA A 107 6.85 7.24 -17.73
CA ALA A 107 6.46 8.53 -17.16
C ALA A 107 5.86 9.47 -18.22
N VAL A 108 6.40 9.50 -19.45
CA VAL A 108 5.79 10.27 -20.55
C VAL A 108 4.41 9.71 -20.91
N GLN A 109 4.26 8.38 -20.91
CA GLN A 109 2.98 7.72 -21.19
C GLN A 109 1.88 8.00 -20.16
N THR A 110 2.18 8.53 -18.97
CA THR A 110 1.12 8.88 -18.00
C THR A 110 0.41 10.19 -18.32
N SER A 111 1.00 11.02 -19.18
CA SER A 111 0.54 12.38 -19.49
C SER A 111 0.55 12.70 -20.99
N LEU A 112 0.78 11.71 -21.87
CA LEU A 112 0.94 11.94 -23.31
C LEU A 112 -0.29 12.59 -23.97
N TRP A 113 -1.51 12.18 -23.60
CA TRP A 113 -2.73 12.78 -24.18
C TRP A 113 -2.91 14.23 -23.74
N HIS A 114 -2.52 14.52 -22.49
CA HIS A 114 -2.50 15.87 -21.96
C HIS A 114 -1.54 16.77 -22.74
N GLU A 115 -0.31 16.32 -22.99
CA GLU A 115 0.65 17.09 -23.79
C GLU A 115 0.15 17.37 -25.22
N LEU A 116 -0.47 16.37 -25.84
CA LEU A 116 -1.07 16.55 -27.17
C LEU A 116 -2.23 17.56 -27.14
N ALA A 117 -3.05 17.56 -26.10
CA ALA A 117 -4.14 18.53 -25.94
C ALA A 117 -3.60 19.96 -25.74
N ILE A 118 -2.53 20.14 -24.96
CA ILE A 118 -1.86 21.44 -24.81
C ILE A 118 -1.31 21.92 -26.15
N ILE A 119 -0.66 21.06 -26.93
CA ILE A 119 -0.12 21.42 -28.26
C ILE A 119 -1.25 21.84 -29.20
N VAL A 120 -2.37 21.10 -29.22
CA VAL A 120 -3.54 21.45 -30.04
C VAL A 120 -4.11 22.81 -29.62
N ALA A 121 -4.24 23.05 -28.30
CA ALA A 121 -4.68 24.34 -27.79
C ALA A 121 -3.71 25.48 -28.13
N ALA A 122 -2.39 25.26 -28.02
CA ALA A 122 -1.38 26.23 -28.40
C ALA A 122 -1.49 26.60 -29.90
N VAL A 123 -1.66 25.61 -30.77
CA VAL A 123 -1.87 25.83 -32.22
C VAL A 123 -3.13 26.65 -32.46
N ALA A 124 -4.23 26.35 -31.75
CA ALA A 124 -5.46 27.12 -31.86
C ALA A 124 -5.27 28.58 -31.41
N VAL A 125 -4.68 28.81 -30.24
CA VAL A 125 -4.40 30.15 -29.70
C VAL A 125 -3.51 30.97 -30.64
N VAL A 126 -2.42 30.38 -31.13
CA VAL A 126 -1.52 31.04 -32.10
C VAL A 126 -2.24 31.34 -33.39
N SER A 127 -3.08 30.43 -33.89
CA SER A 127 -3.80 30.64 -35.15
C SER A 127 -4.84 31.76 -35.04
N LEU A 128 -5.55 31.85 -33.91
CA LEU A 128 -6.57 32.87 -33.66
C LEU A 128 -5.99 34.28 -33.46
N THR A 129 -4.74 34.37 -33.01
CA THR A 129 -4.07 35.65 -32.71
C THR A 129 -2.99 36.00 -33.74
N ARG A 130 -2.84 35.19 -34.79
CA ARG A 130 -1.75 35.32 -35.75
C ARG A 130 -1.82 36.64 -36.52
N GLY A 131 -0.75 37.44 -36.45
CA GLY A 131 -0.64 38.70 -37.19
C GLY A 131 -1.46 39.86 -36.59
N ALA A 132 -2.15 39.64 -35.47
CA ALA A 132 -2.86 40.67 -34.74
C ALA A 132 -1.91 41.43 -33.79
N PRO A 133 -2.20 42.70 -33.46
CA PRO A 133 -1.31 43.51 -32.63
C PRO A 133 -1.32 43.11 -31.14
N ASN A 134 -2.40 42.55 -30.61
CA ASN A 134 -2.47 42.08 -29.23
C ASN A 134 -2.05 40.61 -29.10
N GLN A 135 -0.80 40.41 -28.66
CA GLN A 135 -0.19 39.09 -28.47
C GLN A 135 -0.18 38.63 -27.00
N ILE A 136 -0.78 39.41 -26.08
CA ILE A 136 -0.64 39.15 -24.63
C ILE A 136 -1.25 37.81 -24.25
N GLY A 137 -2.45 37.48 -24.75
CA GLY A 137 -3.11 36.21 -24.44
C GLY A 137 -2.36 34.98 -24.95
N MET A 138 -1.75 35.07 -26.15
CA MET A 138 -0.89 34.02 -26.68
C MET A 138 0.35 33.84 -25.80
N TRP A 139 1.04 34.93 -25.45
CA TRP A 139 2.24 34.84 -24.61
C TRP A 139 1.93 34.37 -23.19
N THR A 140 0.78 34.73 -22.61
CA THR A 140 0.31 34.18 -21.33
C THR A 140 0.21 32.66 -21.40
N PHE A 141 -0.42 32.12 -22.44
CA PHE A 141 -0.52 30.67 -22.65
C PHE A 141 0.86 30.02 -22.83
N MET A 142 1.74 30.64 -23.62
CA MET A 142 3.09 30.12 -23.87
C MET A 142 3.99 30.12 -22.62
N VAL A 143 3.90 31.16 -21.79
CA VAL A 143 4.63 31.24 -20.51
C VAL A 143 4.19 30.11 -19.58
N LEU A 144 2.87 29.90 -19.45
CA LEU A 144 2.33 28.81 -18.64
C LEU A 144 2.78 27.44 -19.17
N TRP A 145 2.70 27.23 -20.49
CA TRP A 145 3.16 25.98 -21.11
C TRP A 145 4.64 25.72 -20.86
N TRP A 146 5.50 26.71 -21.15
CA TRP A 146 6.94 26.60 -20.95
C TRP A 146 7.30 26.28 -19.49
N MET A 147 6.71 27.03 -18.55
CA MET A 147 7.00 26.86 -17.14
C MET A 147 6.43 25.56 -16.57
N HIS A 148 5.29 25.09 -17.08
CA HIS A 148 4.75 23.78 -16.74
C HIS A 148 5.69 22.64 -17.20
N GLN A 149 6.24 22.71 -18.42
CA GLN A 149 7.23 21.73 -18.88
C GLN A 149 8.50 21.74 -18.03
N SER A 150 8.97 22.94 -17.68
CA SER A 150 10.11 23.10 -16.76
C SER A 150 9.85 22.47 -15.40
N ALA A 151 8.68 22.74 -14.79
CA ALA A 151 8.30 22.19 -13.49
C ALA A 151 8.21 20.65 -13.56
N LYS A 152 7.54 20.11 -14.59
CA LYS A 152 7.38 18.67 -14.80
C LYS A 152 8.72 17.95 -14.94
N LEU A 153 9.65 18.51 -15.72
CA LEU A 153 11.00 17.94 -15.86
C LEU A 153 11.80 18.02 -14.56
N ASN A 154 11.72 19.14 -13.83
CA ASN A 154 12.35 19.28 -12.53
C ASN A 154 11.83 18.23 -11.54
N VAL A 155 10.51 18.06 -11.45
CA VAL A 155 9.86 17.05 -10.60
C VAL A 155 10.27 15.63 -11.01
N PHE A 156 10.36 15.35 -12.31
CA PHE A 156 10.80 14.05 -12.83
C PHE A 156 12.28 13.73 -12.48
N PHE A 157 13.20 14.67 -12.71
CA PHE A 157 14.63 14.48 -12.37
C PHE A 157 14.89 14.51 -10.86
N GLY A 158 14.00 15.16 -10.14
CA GLY A 158 13.83 15.08 -8.72
C GLY A 158 14.03 16.41 -8.01
N VAL A 159 13.14 16.65 -7.05
CA VAL A 159 13.08 17.85 -6.20
C VAL A 159 12.65 17.45 -4.81
N ARG A 160 12.73 18.40 -3.86
CA ARG A 160 12.52 18.11 -2.44
C ARG A 160 11.04 17.96 -2.12
N ASN A 161 10.23 18.87 -2.67
CA ASN A 161 8.79 18.91 -2.48
C ASN A 161 8.12 18.52 -3.79
N LEU A 162 7.56 17.31 -3.81
CA LEU A 162 6.87 16.75 -4.97
C LEU A 162 5.41 17.17 -5.07
N ASN A 163 4.92 17.96 -4.09
CA ASN A 163 3.54 18.45 -4.05
C ASN A 163 2.50 17.30 -4.14
N GLU A 164 2.86 16.13 -3.59
CA GLU A 164 2.04 14.91 -3.61
C GLU A 164 0.67 15.10 -2.95
N GLU A 165 0.57 16.05 -2.00
CA GLU A 165 -0.67 16.43 -1.33
C GLU A 165 -1.71 17.03 -2.27
N PHE A 166 -1.30 17.59 -3.42
CA PHE A 166 -2.19 18.14 -4.43
C PHE A 166 -2.64 17.11 -5.46
N LEU A 167 -2.01 15.92 -5.52
CA LEU A 167 -2.46 14.88 -6.43
C LEU A 167 -3.79 14.28 -5.94
N PRO A 168 -4.81 14.14 -6.79
CA PRO A 168 -6.03 13.44 -6.45
C PRO A 168 -5.80 11.92 -6.43
N GLU A 169 -6.68 11.21 -5.73
CA GLU A 169 -6.51 9.78 -5.43
C GLU A 169 -6.37 8.91 -6.69
N HIS A 170 -7.13 9.21 -7.76
CA HIS A 170 -7.07 8.46 -9.02
C HIS A 170 -5.77 8.71 -9.83
N LEU A 171 -4.94 9.69 -9.43
CA LEU A 171 -3.63 9.97 -10.02
C LEU A 171 -2.46 9.57 -9.12
N GLU A 172 -2.71 8.89 -7.98
CA GLU A 172 -1.62 8.49 -7.07
C GLU A 172 -0.57 7.58 -7.70
N PHE A 173 -0.93 6.83 -8.74
CA PHE A 173 0.04 6.01 -9.49
C PHE A 173 1.20 6.83 -10.07
N LEU A 174 1.03 8.15 -10.25
CA LEU A 174 2.08 9.07 -10.68
C LEU A 174 3.23 9.16 -9.68
N LYS A 175 2.97 8.98 -8.38
CA LYS A 175 4.01 9.01 -7.32
C LYS A 175 5.14 8.03 -7.61
N GLY A 176 4.83 6.88 -8.21
CA GLY A 176 5.82 5.87 -8.62
C GLY A 176 6.78 6.32 -9.74
N PHE A 177 6.51 7.44 -10.41
CA PHE A 177 7.37 8.02 -11.44
C PHE A 177 8.20 9.21 -10.94
N LEU A 178 7.89 9.74 -9.76
CA LEU A 178 8.52 10.92 -9.19
C LEU A 178 9.79 10.54 -8.41
N ASN A 179 10.76 11.44 -8.37
CA ASN A 179 12.03 11.21 -7.67
C ASN A 179 12.26 12.25 -6.59
N LYS A 180 12.48 11.83 -5.34
CA LYS A 180 12.73 12.76 -4.24
C LYS A 180 14.23 13.01 -4.10
N ARG A 181 14.67 14.24 -4.37
CA ARG A 181 16.07 14.68 -4.25
C ARG A 181 16.13 16.08 -3.64
N SER A 182 17.29 16.52 -3.13
CA SER A 182 17.39 17.91 -2.65
C SER A 182 17.20 18.91 -3.80
N MET A 183 17.85 18.68 -4.93
CA MET A 183 17.78 19.49 -6.15
C MET A 183 18.37 18.71 -7.33
N ASN A 184 17.98 19.06 -8.55
CA ASN A 184 18.56 18.55 -9.78
C ASN A 184 19.33 19.66 -10.55
N LEU A 185 20.11 19.29 -11.57
CA LEU A 185 20.92 20.25 -12.34
C LEU A 185 20.11 21.12 -13.31
N LEU A 186 18.88 20.74 -13.68
CA LEU A 186 18.01 21.54 -14.55
C LEU A 186 17.49 22.77 -13.80
N PHE A 187 17.25 22.67 -12.50
CA PHE A 187 16.72 23.75 -11.66
C PHE A 187 17.46 25.10 -11.80
N PRO A 188 18.79 25.20 -11.57
CA PRO A 188 19.48 26.49 -11.69
C PRO A 188 19.43 27.05 -13.11
N PHE A 189 19.43 26.19 -14.13
CA PHE A 189 19.32 26.62 -15.53
C PHE A 189 17.92 27.18 -15.83
N SER A 190 16.86 26.45 -15.45
CA SER A 190 15.48 26.90 -15.67
C SER A 190 15.19 28.21 -14.94
N VAL A 191 15.60 28.32 -13.67
CA VAL A 191 15.37 29.55 -12.88
C VAL A 191 16.18 30.72 -13.44
N THR A 192 17.43 30.51 -13.86
CA THR A 192 18.27 31.58 -14.41
C THR A 192 17.69 32.13 -15.71
N ILE A 193 17.30 31.25 -16.65
CA ILE A 193 16.70 31.69 -17.92
C ILE A 193 15.39 32.43 -17.68
N SER A 194 14.50 31.88 -16.85
CA SER A 194 13.23 32.53 -16.53
C SER A 194 13.46 33.87 -15.83
N THR A 195 14.48 33.99 -14.98
CA THR A 195 14.84 35.26 -14.32
C THR A 195 15.30 36.31 -15.34
N VAL A 196 16.14 35.93 -16.30
CA VAL A 196 16.55 36.83 -17.39
C VAL A 196 15.34 37.28 -18.20
N ILE A 197 14.44 36.37 -18.56
CA ILE A 197 13.20 36.71 -19.30
C ILE A 197 12.32 37.66 -18.47
N THR A 198 12.12 37.40 -17.19
CA THR A 198 11.37 38.29 -16.27
C THR A 198 11.96 39.68 -16.23
N VAL A 199 13.30 39.80 -16.12
CA VAL A 199 13.98 41.11 -16.12
C VAL A 199 13.79 41.82 -17.45
N LEU A 200 13.87 41.13 -18.57
CA LEU A 200 13.63 41.72 -19.89
C LEU A 200 12.18 42.20 -20.07
N LEU A 201 11.21 41.41 -19.61
CA LEU A 201 9.79 41.80 -19.64
C LEU A 201 9.55 43.07 -18.82
N PHE A 202 10.09 43.15 -17.60
CA PHE A 202 9.99 44.37 -16.81
C PHE A 202 10.76 45.54 -17.42
N ALA A 203 11.93 45.30 -18.02
CA ALA A 203 12.66 46.35 -18.73
C ALA A 203 11.87 46.92 -19.91
N TRP A 204 11.16 46.08 -20.67
CA TRP A 204 10.26 46.54 -21.73
C TRP A 204 9.03 47.27 -21.17
N ALA A 205 8.46 46.77 -20.08
CA ALA A 205 7.35 47.45 -19.39
C ALA A 205 7.74 48.86 -18.92
N PHE A 206 8.96 49.04 -18.41
CA PHE A 206 9.46 50.32 -17.90
C PHE A 206 10.19 51.18 -18.94
N SER A 207 10.17 50.80 -20.22
CA SER A 207 10.81 51.60 -21.27
C SER A 207 10.02 52.87 -21.56
N ASP A 208 10.71 54.00 -21.73
CA ASP A 208 10.07 55.30 -22.01
C ASP A 208 9.25 55.32 -23.33
N SER A 209 9.49 54.34 -24.20
CA SER A 209 8.80 54.17 -25.48
C SER A 209 7.54 53.29 -25.40
N ALA A 210 7.25 52.64 -24.26
CA ALA A 210 6.14 51.71 -24.16
C ALA A 210 4.79 52.44 -24.08
N SER A 211 3.84 52.00 -24.90
CA SER A 211 2.43 52.42 -24.79
C SER A 211 1.80 51.89 -23.50
N GLN A 212 0.69 52.49 -23.03
CA GLN A 212 -0.02 52.01 -21.83
C GLN A 212 -0.48 50.56 -21.93
N PHE A 213 -0.82 50.11 -23.14
CA PHE A 213 -1.15 48.72 -23.42
C PHE A 213 0.08 47.80 -23.24
N GLU A 214 1.22 48.17 -23.80
CA GLU A 214 2.47 47.40 -23.67
C GLU A 214 2.96 47.37 -22.22
N MET A 215 2.87 48.49 -21.50
CA MET A 215 3.20 48.56 -20.08
C MET A 215 2.37 47.54 -19.28
N ALA A 216 1.05 47.51 -19.47
CA ALA A 216 0.18 46.54 -18.81
C ALA A 216 0.48 45.10 -19.25
N GLY A 217 0.62 44.86 -20.56
CA GLY A 217 0.89 43.56 -21.14
C GLY A 217 2.20 42.93 -20.66
N TYR A 218 3.31 43.66 -20.71
CA TYR A 218 4.60 43.18 -20.23
C TYR A 218 4.62 43.02 -18.70
N THR A 219 3.88 43.84 -17.96
CA THR A 219 3.71 43.65 -16.51
C THR A 219 2.98 42.35 -16.21
N PHE A 220 1.90 42.02 -16.94
CA PHE A 220 1.20 40.74 -16.79
C PHE A 220 2.13 39.56 -17.01
N LEU A 221 2.87 39.55 -18.13
CA LEU A 221 3.79 38.48 -18.46
C LEU A 221 4.96 38.38 -17.47
N GLY A 222 5.50 39.52 -17.03
CA GLY A 222 6.60 39.58 -16.07
C GLY A 222 6.20 39.06 -14.68
N VAL A 223 5.01 39.44 -14.19
CA VAL A 223 4.49 38.94 -12.91
C VAL A 223 4.15 37.45 -12.99
N LEU A 224 3.56 36.99 -14.10
CA LEU A 224 3.28 35.58 -14.31
C LEU A 224 4.57 34.73 -14.33
N MET A 225 5.61 35.20 -15.02
CA MET A 225 6.92 34.54 -15.02
C MET A 225 7.58 34.58 -13.63
N ALA A 226 7.46 35.68 -12.89
CA ALA A 226 7.96 35.78 -11.52
C ALA A 226 7.26 34.81 -10.56
N LEU A 227 5.94 34.63 -10.69
CA LEU A 227 5.17 33.63 -9.93
C LEU A 227 5.61 32.21 -10.29
N ALA A 228 5.84 31.94 -11.58
CA ALA A 228 6.34 30.64 -12.01
C ALA A 228 7.76 30.34 -11.47
N ILE A 229 8.64 31.35 -11.37
CA ILE A 229 9.94 31.23 -10.69
C ILE A 229 9.76 30.92 -9.20
N LEU A 230 8.82 31.59 -8.54
CA LEU A 230 8.49 31.34 -7.13
C LEU A 230 8.03 29.90 -6.92
N GLU A 231 7.14 29.38 -7.78
CA GLU A 231 6.72 27.98 -7.76
C GLU A 231 7.89 27.02 -7.89
N HIS A 232 8.88 27.32 -8.75
CA HIS A 232 10.09 26.49 -8.86
C HIS A 232 10.89 26.49 -7.55
N TRP A 233 11.06 27.65 -6.92
CA TRP A 233 11.72 27.71 -5.61
C TRP A 233 10.97 26.92 -4.53
N MET A 234 9.64 26.91 -4.58
CA MET A 234 8.84 26.10 -3.66
C MET A 234 9.11 24.59 -3.80
N LEU A 235 9.49 24.10 -4.99
CA LEU A 235 9.86 22.69 -5.20
C LEU A 235 11.15 22.29 -4.46
N VAL A 236 12.07 23.25 -4.22
CA VAL A 236 13.41 22.98 -3.68
C VAL A 236 13.54 23.40 -2.20
N LEU A 237 12.89 24.48 -1.78
CA LEU A 237 13.00 25.02 -0.43
C LEU A 237 12.29 24.14 0.61
N PRO A 238 12.87 23.92 1.81
CA PRO A 238 12.32 23.02 2.84
C PRO A 238 11.17 23.66 3.65
N ILE A 239 10.18 24.23 2.97
CA ILE A 239 9.06 24.96 3.60
C ILE A 239 7.76 24.26 3.17
N ASN A 240 6.83 24.07 4.10
CA ASN A 240 5.49 23.59 3.76
C ASN A 240 4.65 24.75 3.22
N TRP A 241 4.42 24.75 1.91
CA TRP A 241 3.66 25.78 1.23
C TRP A 241 2.16 25.47 1.14
N THR A 242 1.71 24.28 1.54
CA THR A 242 0.30 23.88 1.38
C THR A 242 -0.66 24.75 2.18
N VAL A 243 -0.17 25.40 3.24
CA VAL A 243 -0.88 26.43 4.02
C VAL A 243 -1.43 27.57 3.14
N LEU A 244 -0.75 27.95 2.06
CA LEU A 244 -1.21 29.01 1.15
C LEU A 244 -2.50 28.64 0.38
N TRP A 245 -2.78 27.34 0.26
CA TRP A 245 -3.92 26.78 -0.47
C TRP A 245 -4.87 25.97 0.41
N ASP A 246 -4.78 26.10 1.74
CA ASP A 246 -5.65 25.41 2.71
C ASP A 246 -7.14 25.56 2.35
N MET A 247 -7.55 26.75 1.90
CA MET A 247 -8.91 27.03 1.45
C MET A 247 -9.37 26.09 0.32
N GLY A 248 -8.50 25.75 -0.63
CA GLY A 248 -8.81 24.83 -1.72
C GLY A 248 -8.88 23.38 -1.22
N LEU A 249 -7.94 23.00 -0.34
CA LEU A 249 -7.83 21.64 0.19
C LEU A 249 -8.99 21.25 1.11
N LYS A 250 -9.72 22.20 1.71
CA LYS A 250 -10.93 21.95 2.52
C LYS A 250 -12.00 21.11 1.82
N SER A 251 -12.10 21.20 0.50
CA SER A 251 -13.05 20.42 -0.31
C SER A 251 -12.81 18.91 -0.23
N ARG A 252 -11.56 18.48 -0.04
CA ARG A 252 -11.13 17.07 0.04
C ARG A 252 -11.64 16.37 1.30
N GLY A 253 -12.27 17.11 2.22
CA GLY A 253 -12.72 16.63 3.50
C GLY A 253 -11.54 16.40 4.45
N GLU A 254 -11.75 16.66 5.75
CA GLU A 254 -10.85 16.08 6.75
C GLU A 254 -10.99 14.56 6.64
N ARG A 255 -9.89 13.83 6.36
CA ARG A 255 -9.89 12.37 6.49
C ARG A 255 -10.27 12.06 7.93
N LYS A 256 -11.50 11.59 8.14
CA LYS A 256 -12.03 11.34 9.48
C LYS A 256 -11.13 10.32 10.17
N PRO A 257 -10.57 10.63 11.36
CA PRO A 257 -9.76 9.67 12.08
C PRO A 257 -10.61 8.43 12.44
N PHE A 258 -10.10 7.24 12.15
CA PHE A 258 -10.81 5.98 12.35
C PHE A 258 -10.18 5.14 13.48
N VAL A 259 -10.97 4.26 14.09
CA VAL A 259 -10.51 3.33 15.12
C VAL A 259 -10.16 1.99 14.49
N VAL A 260 -9.05 1.38 14.88
CA VAL A 260 -8.66 0.03 14.44
C VAL A 260 -8.79 -0.94 15.60
N ASP A 261 -9.51 -2.03 15.38
CA ASP A 261 -9.61 -3.15 16.31
C ASP A 261 -8.99 -4.39 15.68
N ILE A 262 -8.06 -5.02 16.39
CA ILE A 262 -7.32 -6.19 15.94
C ILE A 262 -7.72 -7.36 16.86
N VAL A 263 -8.27 -8.43 16.29
CA VAL A 263 -8.68 -9.63 17.03
C VAL A 263 -7.74 -10.78 16.70
N VAL A 264 -6.90 -11.17 17.66
CA VAL A 264 -5.89 -12.22 17.53
C VAL A 264 -6.17 -13.38 18.49
N GLY A 265 -5.47 -14.50 18.33
CA GLY A 265 -5.65 -15.68 19.17
C GLY A 265 -5.41 -17.00 18.42
N PHE A 266 -5.32 -18.09 19.18
CA PHE A 266 -5.03 -19.42 18.65
C PHE A 266 -6.17 -19.97 17.79
N LEU A 267 -5.86 -20.96 16.94
CA LEU A 267 -6.87 -21.69 16.19
C LEU A 267 -7.86 -22.34 17.17
N GLY A 268 -9.16 -22.20 16.92
CA GLY A 268 -10.20 -22.74 17.79
C GLY A 268 -10.52 -21.93 19.04
N ALA A 269 -9.81 -20.82 19.34
CA ALA A 269 -10.11 -19.97 20.49
C ALA A 269 -11.45 -19.21 20.38
N GLY A 270 -12.02 -19.12 19.18
CA GLY A 270 -13.29 -18.45 18.91
C GLY A 270 -13.17 -17.02 18.37
N LYS A 271 -12.02 -16.64 17.79
CA LYS A 271 -11.78 -15.32 17.16
C LYS A 271 -12.91 -14.87 16.24
N THR A 272 -13.26 -15.72 15.28
CA THR A 272 -14.31 -15.49 14.28
C THR A 272 -15.67 -15.25 14.95
N THR A 273 -16.00 -16.02 15.99
CA THR A 273 -17.23 -15.84 16.77
C THR A 273 -17.23 -14.52 17.53
N THR A 274 -16.11 -14.15 18.16
CA THR A 274 -15.93 -12.85 18.81
C THR A 274 -16.05 -11.70 17.82
N LEU A 275 -15.45 -11.81 16.64
CA LEU A 275 -15.51 -10.80 15.58
C LEU A 275 -16.96 -10.59 15.09
N ARG A 276 -17.70 -11.67 14.82
CA ARG A 276 -19.13 -11.59 14.46
C ARG A 276 -19.94 -10.90 15.57
N ARG A 277 -19.65 -11.19 16.84
CA ARG A 277 -20.36 -10.57 17.96
C ARG A 277 -20.06 -9.07 18.05
N MET A 278 -18.80 -8.68 17.93
CA MET A 278 -18.38 -7.27 17.90
C MET A 278 -19.04 -6.48 16.76
N LEU A 279 -19.29 -7.12 15.61
CA LEU A 279 -20.03 -6.52 14.49
C LEU A 279 -21.53 -6.38 14.78
N ALA A 280 -22.15 -7.41 15.35
CA ALA A 280 -23.57 -7.38 15.70
C ALA A 280 -23.89 -6.33 16.78
N GLU A 281 -22.92 -6.03 17.65
CA GLU A 281 -23.02 -5.01 18.70
C GLU A 281 -22.46 -3.63 18.27
N ALA A 282 -21.94 -3.51 17.03
CA ALA A 282 -21.42 -2.26 16.53
C ALA A 282 -22.54 -1.22 16.38
N ASN A 283 -22.19 0.05 16.56
CA ASN A 283 -23.13 1.15 16.39
C ASN A 283 -23.56 1.23 14.91
N PRO A 284 -24.87 1.13 14.58
CA PRO A 284 -25.34 1.20 13.20
C PRO A 284 -25.07 2.56 12.51
N ALA A 285 -24.79 3.61 13.30
CA ALA A 285 -24.42 4.93 12.80
C ALA A 285 -22.92 5.04 12.46
N GLU A 286 -22.08 4.06 12.85
CA GLU A 286 -20.66 4.01 12.53
C GLU A 286 -20.42 3.12 11.32
N LYS A 287 -19.71 3.64 10.31
CA LYS A 287 -19.30 2.85 9.15
C LYS A 287 -18.14 1.94 9.53
N THR A 288 -18.45 0.66 9.76
CA THR A 288 -17.46 -0.36 10.14
C THR A 288 -17.00 -1.16 8.91
N VAL A 289 -15.69 -1.22 8.68
CA VAL A 289 -15.11 -2.08 7.63
C VAL A 289 -14.39 -3.26 8.26
N VAL A 290 -14.58 -4.45 7.69
CA VAL A 290 -14.01 -5.70 8.19
C VAL A 290 -12.99 -6.24 7.20
N LEU A 291 -11.78 -6.52 7.70
CA LEU A 291 -10.69 -7.15 6.98
C LEU A 291 -10.43 -8.54 7.57
N VAL A 292 -10.88 -9.56 6.85
CA VAL A 292 -10.79 -10.98 7.24
C VAL A 292 -10.04 -11.78 6.20
N ASN A 293 -9.33 -12.80 6.67
CA ASN A 293 -8.45 -13.60 5.84
C ASN A 293 -9.16 -14.70 5.02
N ASP A 294 -10.32 -15.19 5.47
CA ASP A 294 -11.09 -16.21 4.75
C ASP A 294 -12.60 -16.05 5.04
N PHE A 295 -13.38 -15.82 3.99
CA PHE A 295 -14.82 -15.57 4.08
C PHE A 295 -15.62 -16.89 4.24
N GLY A 296 -15.04 -18.03 3.86
CA GLY A 296 -15.71 -19.33 3.82
C GLY A 296 -16.12 -19.88 5.19
N GLU A 297 -15.30 -19.65 6.23
CA GLU A 297 -15.64 -20.06 7.61
C GLU A 297 -16.59 -19.07 8.30
N LEU A 298 -16.69 -17.84 7.79
CA LEU A 298 -17.55 -16.80 8.35
C LEU A 298 -19.02 -16.99 8.00
N GLY A 299 -19.40 -17.77 6.99
CA GLY A 299 -20.82 -18.02 6.65
C GLY A 299 -21.63 -16.73 6.45
N ILE A 300 -20.93 -15.61 6.26
CA ILE A 300 -21.51 -14.31 5.98
C ILE A 300 -21.68 -14.30 4.48
N ASP A 301 -22.90 -14.13 3.98
CA ASP A 301 -23.11 -13.86 2.57
C ASP A 301 -22.78 -12.37 2.35
N GLY A 302 -21.96 -12.02 1.36
CA GLY A 302 -21.61 -10.61 1.08
C GLY A 302 -22.85 -9.74 0.80
N SER A 303 -23.96 -10.38 0.46
CA SER A 303 -25.28 -9.79 0.28
C SER A 303 -26.07 -9.52 1.57
N LEU A 304 -25.72 -10.17 2.69
CA LEU A 304 -26.44 -10.09 3.97
C LEU A 304 -26.05 -8.87 4.83
N LEU A 305 -24.92 -8.21 4.53
CA LEU A 305 -24.43 -7.06 5.29
C LEU A 305 -24.74 -5.70 4.65
N SER A 306 -25.28 -5.69 3.42
CA SER A 306 -25.69 -4.48 2.68
C SER A 306 -26.88 -3.71 3.31
N GLY A 307 -27.22 -3.98 4.57
CA GLY A 307 -28.30 -3.33 5.34
C GLY A 307 -27.99 -3.05 6.81
N GLN A 308 -26.77 -3.35 7.31
CA GLN A 308 -26.40 -3.17 8.73
C GLN A 308 -25.28 -2.13 8.95
N GLY A 309 -24.91 -1.35 7.94
CA GLY A 309 -23.90 -0.28 8.07
C GLY A 309 -22.44 -0.74 8.08
N ALA A 310 -22.18 -2.01 7.75
CA ALA A 310 -20.83 -2.57 7.64
C ALA A 310 -20.53 -3.05 6.21
N ASP A 311 -19.47 -2.51 5.60
CA ASP A 311 -18.97 -2.92 4.29
C ASP A 311 -17.81 -3.92 4.51
N VAL A 312 -17.90 -5.13 3.95
CA VAL A 312 -16.83 -6.13 4.08
C VAL A 312 -15.97 -6.16 2.83
N VAL A 313 -14.65 -6.06 3.00
CA VAL A 313 -13.68 -6.06 1.90
C VAL A 313 -12.79 -7.29 2.04
N GLU A 314 -12.85 -8.17 1.03
CA GLU A 314 -12.04 -9.39 0.98
C GLU A 314 -10.58 -9.06 0.62
N LEU A 315 -9.62 -9.72 1.29
CA LEU A 315 -8.21 -9.61 0.95
C LEU A 315 -7.91 -10.58 -0.22
N PRO A 316 -7.56 -10.11 -1.43
CA PRO A 316 -7.39 -10.96 -2.63
C PRO A 316 -6.34 -12.10 -2.54
N ASN A 317 -5.59 -12.23 -1.44
CA ASN A 317 -4.51 -13.20 -1.28
C ASN A 317 -4.66 -14.19 -0.11
N GLY A 318 -5.78 -14.22 0.63
CA GLY A 318 -6.17 -15.32 1.54
C GLY A 318 -5.19 -15.73 2.66
N CYS A 319 -4.11 -14.98 2.89
CA CYS A 319 -3.13 -15.17 3.97
C CYS A 319 -2.55 -13.79 4.30
N ILE A 320 -2.34 -13.47 5.60
CA ILE A 320 -1.50 -12.34 6.07
C ILE A 320 -0.03 -12.77 6.29
N CYS A 321 0.26 -14.07 6.13
CA CYS A 321 1.51 -14.66 6.59
C CYS A 321 2.63 -14.92 5.56
N CYS A 322 2.50 -14.63 4.24
CA CYS A 322 3.52 -15.08 3.26
C CYS A 322 4.16 -14.02 2.32
N SER A 323 3.69 -12.76 2.25
CA SER A 323 4.29 -11.71 1.40
C SER A 323 3.97 -10.23 1.79
N LEU A 324 3.55 -9.95 3.03
CA LEU A 324 2.47 -8.96 3.28
C LEU A 324 2.75 -7.55 3.78
N ARG A 325 3.99 -7.06 3.91
CA ARG A 325 4.14 -5.65 4.37
C ARG A 325 3.60 -4.64 3.35
N LYS A 326 3.77 -4.90 2.05
CA LYS A 326 3.29 -3.99 0.99
C LYS A 326 1.79 -4.16 0.70
N ASP A 327 1.28 -5.38 0.70
CA ASP A 327 -0.11 -5.67 0.30
C ASP A 327 -1.15 -5.21 1.34
N LEU A 328 -0.93 -5.48 2.63
CA LEU A 328 -1.87 -5.06 3.69
C LEU A 328 -1.91 -3.53 3.85
N SER A 329 -0.74 -2.89 3.72
CA SER A 329 -0.61 -1.44 3.73
C SER A 329 -1.33 -0.80 2.53
N ALA A 330 -1.19 -1.37 1.33
CA ALA A 330 -1.90 -0.91 0.14
C ALA A 330 -3.43 -1.07 0.29
N GLN A 331 -3.89 -2.22 0.78
CA GLN A 331 -5.31 -2.48 1.00
C GLN A 331 -5.92 -1.58 2.07
N LEU A 332 -5.23 -1.36 3.20
CA LEU A 332 -5.72 -0.44 4.23
C LEU A 332 -5.80 1.01 3.68
N ARG A 333 -4.82 1.44 2.86
CA ARG A 333 -4.90 2.75 2.17
C ARG A 333 -6.10 2.82 1.23
N GLU A 334 -6.32 1.80 0.42
CA GLU A 334 -7.44 1.74 -0.52
C GLU A 334 -8.80 1.79 0.19
N VAL A 335 -8.96 1.02 1.26
CA VAL A 335 -10.17 1.00 2.08
C VAL A 335 -10.42 2.36 2.73
N VAL A 336 -9.39 3.00 3.29
CA VAL A 336 -9.53 4.34 3.88
C VAL A 336 -9.93 5.38 2.83
N ALA A 337 -9.32 5.32 1.64
CA ALA A 337 -9.61 6.24 0.54
C ALA A 337 -11.02 6.04 -0.04
N THR A 338 -11.41 4.80 -0.30
CA THR A 338 -12.69 4.49 -0.98
C THR A 338 -13.89 4.48 -0.05
N MET A 339 -13.71 3.97 1.18
CA MET A 339 -14.82 3.73 2.10
C MET A 339 -14.94 4.77 3.20
N ALA A 340 -13.87 5.51 3.54
CA ALA A 340 -13.84 6.46 4.67
C ALA A 340 -14.48 5.89 5.96
N PRO A 341 -13.94 4.77 6.50
CA PRO A 341 -14.55 4.08 7.64
C PRO A 341 -14.43 4.89 8.93
N ASP A 342 -15.38 4.70 9.84
CA ASP A 342 -15.28 5.13 11.24
C ASP A 342 -14.44 4.14 12.07
N ARG A 343 -14.50 2.87 11.68
CA ARG A 343 -13.88 1.74 12.39
C ARG A 343 -13.42 0.66 11.41
N VAL A 344 -12.25 0.09 11.65
CA VAL A 344 -11.71 -1.04 10.89
C VAL A 344 -11.46 -2.21 11.84
N LEU A 345 -12.04 -3.36 11.55
CA LEU A 345 -11.91 -4.59 12.32
C LEU A 345 -11.06 -5.60 11.56
N ILE A 346 -9.96 -6.06 12.16
CA ILE A 346 -8.94 -6.88 11.48
C ILE A 346 -8.75 -8.21 12.21
N GLU A 347 -8.87 -9.33 11.49
CA GLU A 347 -8.47 -10.66 11.95
C GLU A 347 -7.23 -11.15 11.18
N PRO A 348 -6.02 -11.08 11.77
CA PRO A 348 -4.81 -11.57 11.13
C PRO A 348 -4.68 -13.11 11.17
N SER A 349 -3.89 -13.67 10.24
CA SER A 349 -3.59 -15.11 10.19
C SER A 349 -2.52 -15.52 11.21
N GLY A 350 -2.92 -15.72 12.45
CA GLY A 350 -1.99 -16.10 13.52
C GLY A 350 -1.12 -14.94 14.01
N VAL A 351 0.00 -15.27 14.66
CA VAL A 351 0.64 -14.37 15.64
C VAL A 351 1.80 -13.56 15.08
N ALA A 352 2.54 -14.12 14.11
CA ALA A 352 3.64 -13.43 13.44
C ALA A 352 3.19 -12.17 12.66
N ASP A 353 1.88 -12.09 12.39
CA ASP A 353 1.25 -11.04 11.60
C ASP A 353 0.94 -9.77 12.41
N VAL A 354 0.84 -9.88 13.75
CA VAL A 354 0.45 -8.76 14.63
C VAL A 354 1.50 -7.66 14.66
N ALA A 355 2.78 -8.01 14.85
CA ALA A 355 3.87 -7.04 14.87
C ALA A 355 4.00 -6.31 13.53
N SER A 356 3.82 -7.02 12.41
CA SER A 356 3.84 -6.44 11.07
C SER A 356 2.66 -5.48 10.85
N LEU A 357 1.45 -5.84 11.30
CA LEU A 357 0.28 -4.98 11.24
C LEU A 357 0.45 -3.71 12.08
N LEU A 358 0.97 -3.83 13.31
CA LEU A 358 1.25 -2.67 14.15
C LEU A 358 2.28 -1.73 13.51
N GLN A 359 3.30 -2.25 12.83
CA GLN A 359 4.25 -1.42 12.06
C GLN A 359 3.59 -0.68 10.89
N VAL A 360 2.64 -1.33 10.18
CA VAL A 360 1.87 -0.69 9.10
C VAL A 360 1.00 0.44 9.65
N LEU A 361 0.32 0.22 10.78
CA LEU A 361 -0.51 1.24 11.44
C LEU A 361 0.32 2.41 12.00
N ALA A 362 1.57 2.16 12.38
CA ALA A 362 2.51 3.18 12.85
C ALA A 362 3.17 3.98 11.71
N ALA A 363 3.02 3.59 10.44
CA ALA A 363 3.57 4.33 9.31
C ALA A 363 2.93 5.74 9.23
N PRO A 364 3.70 6.83 9.00
CA PRO A 364 3.19 8.20 9.03
C PRO A 364 1.96 8.45 8.16
N GLU A 365 1.88 7.78 7.02
CA GLU A 365 0.80 7.88 6.03
C GLU A 365 -0.56 7.35 6.55
N ILE A 366 -0.53 6.39 7.49
CA ILE A 366 -1.71 5.78 8.10
C ILE A 366 -1.95 6.37 9.49
N ALA A 367 -0.88 6.52 10.28
CA ALA A 367 -0.93 6.95 11.67
C ALA A 367 -1.63 8.30 11.87
N THR A 368 -1.51 9.25 10.92
CA THR A 368 -2.20 10.55 11.00
C THR A 368 -3.72 10.42 10.97
N ASN A 369 -4.25 9.32 10.43
CA ASN A 369 -5.68 9.07 10.29
C ASN A 369 -6.19 8.01 11.28
N VAL A 370 -5.32 7.39 12.09
CA VAL A 370 -5.73 6.39 13.09
C VAL A 370 -5.94 7.08 14.43
N LYS A 371 -7.20 7.12 14.88
CA LYS A 371 -7.59 7.68 16.19
C LYS A 371 -7.11 6.81 17.35
N ALA A 372 -7.23 5.49 17.21
CA ALA A 372 -6.85 4.52 18.23
C ALA A 372 -6.65 3.14 17.61
N THR A 373 -5.75 2.33 18.18
CA THR A 373 -5.60 0.91 17.87
C THR A 373 -5.87 0.09 19.12
N LYS A 374 -6.80 -0.86 19.05
CA LYS A 374 -7.14 -1.81 20.12
C LYS A 374 -6.74 -3.21 19.70
N LEU A 375 -6.06 -3.94 20.59
CA LEU A 375 -5.63 -5.31 20.35
C LEU A 375 -6.30 -6.25 21.35
N PHE A 376 -7.08 -7.19 20.84
CA PHE A 376 -7.81 -8.20 21.61
C PHE A 376 -7.21 -9.57 21.35
N THR A 377 -6.76 -10.25 22.40
CA THR A 377 -6.22 -11.62 22.30
C THR A 377 -7.23 -12.62 22.86
N VAL A 378 -7.86 -13.38 21.98
CA VAL A 378 -8.85 -14.40 22.33
C VAL A 378 -8.14 -15.68 22.74
N ILE A 379 -8.47 -16.16 23.94
CA ILE A 379 -7.88 -17.33 24.58
C ILE A 379 -8.98 -18.34 24.91
N ASP A 380 -8.75 -19.60 24.59
CA ASP A 380 -9.60 -20.71 25.02
C ASP A 380 -9.27 -21.08 26.47
N ALA A 381 -10.21 -20.86 27.39
CA ALA A 381 -9.99 -21.15 28.81
C ALA A 381 -9.66 -22.62 29.10
N GLY A 382 -10.22 -23.56 28.33
CA GLY A 382 -10.01 -25.00 28.53
C GLY A 382 -8.70 -25.52 27.94
N ALA A 383 -8.22 -24.89 26.87
CA ALA A 383 -6.98 -25.32 26.21
C ALA A 383 -5.73 -24.57 26.69
N PHE A 384 -5.88 -23.39 27.29
CA PHE A 384 -4.76 -22.47 27.55
C PHE A 384 -3.60 -23.10 28.34
N LEU A 385 -3.86 -23.72 29.50
CA LEU A 385 -2.78 -24.24 30.35
C LEU A 385 -1.98 -25.34 29.65
N ALA A 386 -2.66 -26.20 28.89
CA ALA A 386 -2.01 -27.28 28.15
C ALA A 386 -1.21 -26.75 26.95
N ASP A 387 -1.72 -25.73 26.25
CA ASP A 387 -1.03 -25.12 25.12
C ASP A 387 0.16 -24.25 25.60
N TYR A 388 0.01 -23.55 26.72
CA TYR A 388 1.07 -22.78 27.37
C TYR A 388 2.23 -23.69 27.82
N ALA A 389 1.93 -24.82 28.47
CA ALA A 389 2.94 -25.79 28.87
C ALA A 389 3.74 -26.38 27.68
N ARG A 390 3.11 -26.46 26.50
CA ARG A 390 3.75 -26.99 25.29
C ARG A 390 4.62 -25.93 24.58
N MET A 391 4.23 -24.67 24.63
CA MET A 391 4.85 -23.58 23.85
C MET A 391 4.96 -22.28 24.67
N PRO A 392 5.67 -22.28 25.80
CA PRO A 392 5.72 -21.13 26.71
C PRO A 392 6.24 -19.88 26.02
N ASP A 393 7.36 -19.97 25.29
CA ASP A 393 7.98 -18.82 24.58
C ASP A 393 7.01 -18.12 23.60
N TYR A 394 6.13 -18.88 22.96
CA TYR A 394 5.18 -18.34 21.97
C TYR A 394 4.00 -17.62 22.61
N PHE A 395 3.55 -18.09 23.76
CA PHE A 395 2.52 -17.42 24.56
C PHE A 395 3.09 -16.22 25.31
N ASP A 396 4.33 -16.29 25.79
CA ASP A 396 5.03 -15.21 26.46
C ASP A 396 5.12 -13.95 25.61
N VAL A 397 5.53 -14.09 24.34
CA VAL A 397 5.64 -12.95 23.42
C VAL A 397 4.27 -12.33 23.16
N GLN A 398 3.23 -13.16 22.94
CA GLN A 398 1.87 -12.69 22.73
C GLN A 398 1.28 -12.01 23.95
N ALA A 399 1.49 -12.61 25.12
CA ALA A 399 0.91 -12.12 26.35
C ALA A 399 1.51 -10.76 26.72
N ARG A 400 2.82 -10.57 26.53
CA ARG A 400 3.50 -9.28 26.77
C ARG A 400 2.95 -8.13 25.92
N ILE A 401 2.56 -8.39 24.68
CA ILE A 401 2.04 -7.35 23.78
C ILE A 401 0.52 -7.20 23.84
N ALA A 402 -0.19 -8.12 24.49
CA ALA A 402 -1.66 -8.13 24.56
C ALA A 402 -2.17 -7.22 25.68
N PRO A 403 -2.81 -6.07 25.36
CA PRO A 403 -3.40 -5.22 26.39
C PRO A 403 -4.71 -5.81 26.95
N VAL A 404 -5.41 -6.62 26.17
CA VAL A 404 -6.69 -7.22 26.53
C VAL A 404 -6.70 -8.70 26.13
N PHE A 405 -6.96 -9.57 27.10
CA PHE A 405 -7.28 -10.96 26.90
C PHE A 405 -8.79 -11.16 26.97
N ILE A 406 -9.37 -11.76 25.93
CA ILE A 406 -10.74 -12.26 25.94
C ILE A 406 -10.64 -13.75 26.27
N LEU A 407 -10.94 -14.10 27.51
CA LEU A 407 -10.92 -15.47 28.00
C LEU A 407 -12.26 -16.13 27.67
N ASN A 408 -12.31 -16.82 26.54
CA ASN A 408 -13.52 -17.41 25.96
C ASN A 408 -13.71 -18.88 26.38
N LYS A 409 -14.93 -19.39 26.21
CA LYS A 409 -15.34 -20.76 26.58
C LYS A 409 -15.25 -21.06 28.08
N ILE A 410 -15.48 -20.05 28.91
CA ILE A 410 -15.47 -20.21 30.37
C ILE A 410 -16.55 -21.19 30.85
N ASP A 411 -17.59 -21.43 30.03
CA ASP A 411 -18.65 -22.40 30.28
C ASP A 411 -18.17 -23.87 30.23
N LEU A 412 -16.96 -24.12 29.72
CA LEU A 412 -16.38 -25.46 29.60
C LEU A 412 -15.37 -25.81 30.70
N VAL A 413 -15.08 -24.88 31.62
CA VAL A 413 -14.07 -25.06 32.67
C VAL A 413 -14.65 -24.83 34.06
N SER A 414 -14.04 -25.45 35.06
CA SER A 414 -14.39 -25.21 36.46
C SER A 414 -13.88 -23.83 36.94
N GLU A 415 -14.50 -23.29 37.99
CA GLU A 415 -14.06 -22.03 38.64
C GLU A 415 -12.59 -22.08 39.08
N SER A 416 -12.12 -23.24 39.55
CA SER A 416 -10.72 -23.44 39.94
C SER A 416 -9.76 -23.37 38.75
N GLU A 417 -10.14 -23.95 37.60
CA GLU A 417 -9.33 -23.88 36.38
C GLU A 417 -9.33 -22.46 35.82
N LEU A 418 -10.49 -21.79 35.83
CA LEU A 418 -10.64 -20.41 35.39
C LEU A 418 -9.76 -19.45 36.22
N SER A 419 -9.74 -19.60 37.55
CA SER A 419 -8.86 -18.82 38.44
C SER A 419 -7.39 -19.04 38.09
N THR A 420 -6.99 -20.30 37.87
CA THR A 420 -5.61 -20.68 37.51
C THR A 420 -5.17 -20.05 36.19
N VAL A 421 -6.02 -20.10 35.16
CA VAL A 421 -5.76 -19.47 33.86
C VAL A 421 -5.62 -17.95 34.02
N ARG A 422 -6.52 -17.32 34.77
CA ARG A 422 -6.51 -15.87 35.01
C ARG A 422 -5.24 -15.43 35.73
N GLU A 423 -4.84 -16.13 36.79
CA GLU A 423 -3.61 -15.87 37.52
C GLU A 423 -2.38 -16.00 36.63
N THR A 424 -2.35 -17.01 35.77
CA THR A 424 -1.26 -17.22 34.81
C THR A 424 -1.16 -16.06 33.81
N LEU A 425 -2.29 -15.63 33.24
CA LEU A 425 -2.32 -14.49 32.30
C LEU A 425 -1.90 -13.17 32.94
N ILE A 426 -2.32 -12.93 34.19
CA ILE A 426 -1.91 -11.75 34.95
C ILE A 426 -0.42 -11.81 35.30
N ALA A 427 0.12 -12.99 35.61
CA ALA A 427 1.56 -13.15 35.84
C ALA A 427 2.38 -12.87 34.57
N LEU A 428 1.88 -13.28 33.40
CA LEU A 428 2.50 -13.03 32.11
C LEU A 428 2.46 -11.56 31.70
N ASN A 429 1.33 -10.88 31.94
CA ASN A 429 1.19 -9.46 31.70
C ASN A 429 0.33 -8.79 32.78
N PRO A 430 0.98 -8.22 33.82
CA PRO A 430 0.27 -7.56 34.91
C PRO A 430 -0.54 -6.33 34.49
N LYS A 431 -0.27 -5.77 33.29
CA LYS A 431 -0.98 -4.60 32.74
C LYS A 431 -2.18 -4.99 31.88
N ALA A 432 -2.32 -6.26 31.52
CA ALA A 432 -3.40 -6.73 30.67
C ALA A 432 -4.72 -6.86 31.43
N ARG A 433 -5.83 -6.52 30.76
CA ARG A 433 -7.17 -6.83 31.25
C ARG A 433 -7.59 -8.23 30.81
N VAL A 434 -8.12 -9.03 31.73
CA VAL A 434 -8.68 -10.36 31.42
C VAL A 434 -10.20 -10.26 31.48
N LEU A 435 -10.86 -10.43 30.34
CA LEU A 435 -12.30 -10.31 30.16
C LEU A 435 -12.92 -11.70 29.95
N PRO A 436 -13.78 -12.19 30.85
CA PRO A 436 -14.44 -13.47 30.69
C PRO A 436 -15.50 -13.41 29.57
N ALA A 437 -15.58 -14.46 28.76
CA ALA A 437 -16.50 -14.54 27.64
C ALA A 437 -17.07 -15.96 27.43
N ARG A 438 -18.32 -16.01 26.96
CA ARG A 438 -19.00 -17.23 26.49
C ARG A 438 -19.44 -17.02 25.06
N TYR A 439 -19.17 -17.97 24.17
CA TYR A 439 -19.51 -17.86 22.75
C TYR A 439 -19.06 -16.54 22.11
N GLY A 440 -17.90 -16.01 22.53
CA GLY A 440 -17.36 -14.75 22.05
C GLY A 440 -18.02 -13.48 22.59
N ALA A 441 -19.07 -13.58 23.41
CA ALA A 441 -19.69 -12.47 24.11
C ALA A 441 -19.02 -12.24 25.46
N VAL A 442 -18.48 -11.04 25.67
CA VAL A 442 -17.84 -10.63 26.92
C VAL A 442 -18.93 -10.33 27.96
N GLU A 443 -18.82 -10.91 29.16
CA GLU A 443 -19.85 -10.75 30.21
C GLU A 443 -19.82 -9.36 30.88
N GLU A 444 -18.69 -8.65 30.78
CA GLU A 444 -18.52 -7.29 31.27
C GLU A 444 -18.73 -6.29 30.12
N GLU A 445 -19.48 -5.21 30.38
CA GLU A 445 -19.69 -4.14 29.41
C GLU A 445 -18.32 -3.58 29.00
N LEU A 446 -17.97 -3.72 27.72
CA LEU A 446 -16.64 -3.41 27.20
C LEU A 446 -16.47 -1.88 27.18
N ILE A 447 -16.14 -1.29 28.33
CA ILE A 447 -16.09 0.17 28.50
C ILE A 447 -15.13 0.78 27.46
N PRO A 448 -15.63 1.55 26.47
CA PRO A 448 -14.80 2.04 25.36
C PRO A 448 -13.71 3.02 25.80
N SER A 449 -13.84 3.63 26.98
CA SER A 449 -12.99 4.71 27.49
C SER A 449 -11.70 4.26 28.17
N GLN A 450 -11.43 2.95 28.27
CA GLN A 450 -10.22 2.39 28.90
C GLN A 450 -9.37 1.54 27.93
N ALA A 451 -9.61 1.64 26.63
CA ALA A 451 -8.79 0.97 25.63
C ALA A 451 -7.33 1.44 25.74
N ILE A 452 -6.43 0.50 26.06
CA ILE A 452 -5.00 0.74 26.15
C ILE A 452 -4.50 1.18 24.76
N TYR A 453 -4.01 2.42 24.71
CA TYR A 453 -3.44 3.03 23.52
C TYR A 453 -2.10 2.37 23.21
N VAL A 454 -1.98 1.72 22.05
CA VAL A 454 -0.66 1.43 21.48
C VAL A 454 -0.16 2.71 20.81
N HIS A 455 0.30 3.68 21.61
CA HIS A 455 1.14 4.76 21.11
C HIS A 455 2.60 4.46 21.42
N SER A 456 3.40 4.47 20.34
CA SER A 456 4.86 4.55 20.22
C SER A 456 5.78 3.56 20.93
N ASN A 457 5.38 2.79 21.95
CA ASN A 457 6.35 2.00 22.74
C ASN A 457 6.39 0.49 22.44
N ALA A 458 5.66 0.01 21.43
CA ALA A 458 5.73 -1.40 21.01
C ALA A 458 7.10 -1.79 20.43
N THR A 459 7.87 -0.83 19.94
CA THR A 459 9.22 -1.04 19.41
C THR A 459 10.23 -1.38 20.52
N GLU A 460 10.09 -0.77 21.71
CA GLU A 460 10.98 -1.02 22.86
C GLU A 460 10.78 -2.42 23.45
N ALA A 461 9.55 -2.94 23.46
CA ALA A 461 9.26 -4.29 23.93
C ALA A 461 9.75 -5.39 22.96
N ILE A 462 9.91 -5.05 21.67
CA ILE A 462 10.43 -5.96 20.64
C ILE A 462 11.96 -5.98 20.65
N ASP A 463 12.63 -4.85 20.94
CA ASP A 463 14.10 -4.80 21.09
C ASP A 463 14.60 -5.38 22.42
N ALA A 464 13.87 -5.21 23.53
CA ALA A 464 14.26 -5.77 24.83
C ALA A 464 14.32 -7.32 24.86
N GLY A 465 13.72 -8.01 23.88
CA GLY A 465 13.84 -9.46 23.71
C GLY A 465 15.13 -9.92 23.00
N ARG A 466 15.94 -9.00 22.47
CA ARG A 466 17.21 -9.30 21.77
C ARG A 466 18.45 -9.16 22.65
N ASP A 467 18.36 -8.47 23.79
CA ASP A 467 19.52 -8.08 24.58
C ASP A 467 20.02 -9.16 25.59
N HIS A 468 19.44 -10.36 25.58
CA HIS A 468 19.78 -11.42 26.54
C HIS A 468 20.71 -12.54 26.02
N GLU A 469 21.29 -12.40 24.82
CA GLU A 469 22.22 -13.41 24.23
C GLU A 469 23.65 -12.90 23.98
N ALA A 470 24.08 -11.79 24.58
CA ALA A 470 25.44 -11.29 24.42
C ALA A 470 26.08 -10.91 25.76
N ASP A 471 26.45 -11.91 26.57
CA ASP A 471 27.44 -11.73 27.63
C ASP A 471 28.09 -13.09 27.99
N ASP A 472 29.09 -13.49 27.22
CA ASP A 472 30.31 -14.11 27.74
C ASP A 472 31.37 -14.12 26.62
N HIS A 473 32.42 -13.31 26.76
CA HIS A 473 33.81 -13.78 26.67
C HIS A 473 34.79 -12.63 26.91
N SER A 474 35.64 -12.86 27.91
CA SER A 474 36.63 -11.96 28.44
C SER A 474 37.94 -11.95 27.62
N HIS A 475 38.60 -10.80 27.71
CA HIS A 475 39.90 -10.35 27.17
C HIS A 475 41.02 -11.37 26.94
N ARG A 476 41.75 -11.20 25.81
CA ARG A 476 43.22 -11.11 25.81
C ARG A 476 43.80 -10.40 24.57
N GLU A 477 44.81 -9.58 24.84
CA GLU A 477 45.53 -8.66 23.94
C GLU A 477 46.58 -9.31 23.02
N ASN A 478 46.80 -8.62 21.88
CA ASN A 478 48.03 -8.41 21.10
C ASN A 478 48.78 -9.62 20.46
N VAL A 479 49.00 -9.55 19.13
CA VAL A 479 50.30 -9.28 18.47
C VAL A 479 50.24 -9.65 16.96
N HIS A 480 50.79 -8.74 16.15
CA HIS A 480 51.20 -8.83 14.74
C HIS A 480 51.57 -10.20 14.13
N ARG A 481 51.18 -10.45 12.88
CA ARG A 481 52.07 -10.50 11.69
C ARG A 481 51.35 -11.01 10.43
N GLU A 482 51.48 -10.26 9.35
CA GLU A 482 51.33 -10.72 7.96
C GLU A 482 52.46 -11.69 7.60
N HIS A 483 52.15 -12.72 6.81
CA HIS A 483 52.94 -13.51 5.83
C HIS A 483 52.09 -14.77 5.55
N GLY A 484 51.96 -15.36 4.37
CA GLY A 484 52.54 -15.19 3.04
C GLY A 484 51.90 -16.26 2.14
N HIS A 485 52.02 -16.02 0.84
CA HIS A 485 51.65 -16.82 -0.34
C HIS A 485 51.67 -18.35 -0.22
N GLU A 486 50.80 -19.05 -0.96
CA GLU A 486 51.19 -19.71 -2.23
C GLU A 486 50.04 -20.43 -2.95
N HIS A 487 50.16 -20.44 -4.28
CA HIS A 487 49.25 -20.98 -5.29
C HIS A 487 49.46 -22.48 -5.51
N SER A 488 48.43 -23.21 -5.96
CA SER A 488 48.60 -24.10 -7.12
C SER A 488 47.28 -24.40 -7.83
N HIS A 489 47.35 -24.39 -9.16
CA HIS A 489 46.29 -24.70 -10.12
C HIS A 489 46.30 -26.20 -10.47
N GLY A 490 45.15 -26.77 -10.82
CA GLY A 490 45.07 -28.15 -11.35
C GLY A 490 43.69 -28.57 -11.89
N HIS A 491 43.40 -28.15 -13.12
CA HIS A 491 42.61 -28.81 -14.18
C HIS A 491 41.24 -29.49 -13.94
N SER A 492 40.23 -28.90 -14.62
CA SER A 492 39.14 -29.49 -15.44
C SER A 492 38.61 -30.90 -15.14
N HIS A 493 37.29 -31.01 -14.98
CA HIS A 493 36.40 -31.79 -15.86
C HIS A 493 34.94 -31.34 -15.69
N ALA A 494 34.24 -31.20 -16.81
CA ALA A 494 32.82 -30.89 -16.87
C ALA A 494 31.98 -32.12 -16.52
N HIS A 495 31.12 -32.01 -15.52
CA HIS A 495 29.94 -32.86 -15.38
C HIS A 495 28.75 -31.99 -15.01
N HIS A 496 27.74 -31.99 -15.87
CA HIS A 496 26.40 -31.50 -15.56
C HIS A 496 25.84 -32.37 -14.43
N HIS A 497 25.75 -31.80 -13.23
CA HIS A 497 24.90 -32.29 -12.16
C HIS A 497 23.97 -31.15 -11.73
N GLU A 498 22.66 -31.40 -11.83
CA GLU A 498 21.65 -30.61 -11.13
C GLU A 498 21.97 -30.67 -9.63
N HIS A 499 22.56 -29.61 -9.09
CA HIS A 499 22.73 -29.44 -7.66
C HIS A 499 21.55 -28.64 -7.11
N GLY A 500 20.76 -29.28 -6.26
CA GLY A 500 19.87 -28.57 -5.35
C GLY A 500 20.68 -27.57 -4.52
N HIS A 501 20.33 -26.30 -4.60
CA HIS A 501 21.03 -25.24 -3.86
C HIS A 501 20.74 -25.38 -2.35
N HIS A 502 21.70 -25.91 -1.60
CA HIS A 502 21.77 -25.74 -0.15
C HIS A 502 22.53 -24.45 0.16
N HIS A 503 21.81 -23.40 0.52
CA HIS A 503 22.38 -22.25 1.22
C HIS A 503 22.12 -22.41 2.73
N PRO A 504 23.14 -22.67 3.56
CA PRO A 504 23.03 -22.38 4.98
C PRO A 504 23.02 -20.85 5.13
N GLU A 505 21.92 -20.27 5.59
CA GLU A 505 21.93 -18.86 6.00
C GLU A 505 22.79 -18.72 7.27
N PRO A 506 23.86 -17.92 7.26
CA PRO A 506 24.69 -17.74 8.44
C PRO A 506 23.92 -16.84 9.42
N GLY A 507 23.42 -17.41 10.51
CA GLY A 507 22.91 -16.63 11.65
C GLY A 507 21.85 -17.31 12.52
N LEU A 508 21.07 -18.27 11.98
CA LEU A 508 19.89 -18.82 12.70
C LEU A 508 19.96 -20.34 12.97
N GLY A 509 20.99 -21.05 12.49
CA GLY A 509 21.12 -22.50 12.66
C GLY A 509 20.03 -23.33 11.98
N LEU A 510 19.28 -22.73 11.04
CA LEU A 510 18.22 -23.38 10.27
C LEU A 510 18.76 -23.85 8.91
N ALA A 511 18.46 -25.10 8.58
CA ALA A 511 18.68 -25.71 7.29
C ALA A 511 17.35 -25.82 6.52
N SER A 512 17.42 -25.77 5.20
CA SER A 512 16.28 -26.01 4.31
C SER A 512 16.50 -27.26 3.47
N TRP A 513 15.45 -28.05 3.29
CA TRP A 513 15.38 -29.21 2.41
C TRP A 513 14.20 -29.05 1.47
N SER A 514 14.38 -29.34 0.19
CA SER A 514 13.29 -29.27 -0.79
C SER A 514 13.42 -30.37 -1.83
N ARG A 515 12.29 -30.92 -2.29
CA ARG A 515 12.29 -31.98 -3.30
C ARG A 515 11.01 -32.00 -4.12
N LEU A 516 11.14 -32.36 -5.39
CA LEU A 516 10.02 -32.74 -6.25
C LEU A 516 9.59 -34.17 -5.92
N LEU A 517 8.31 -34.36 -5.65
CA LEU A 517 7.73 -35.66 -5.33
C LEU A 517 7.37 -36.38 -6.63
N SER A 518 7.98 -37.54 -6.85
CA SER A 518 7.72 -38.39 -8.02
C SER A 518 6.95 -39.63 -7.57
N GLY A 519 5.84 -39.96 -8.24
CA GLY A 519 5.03 -41.15 -7.92
C GLY A 519 3.66 -40.83 -7.32
N ARG A 520 2.87 -41.88 -7.09
CA ARG A 520 1.57 -41.81 -6.39
C ARG A 520 1.72 -42.47 -5.03
N MET A 521 1.33 -41.77 -3.98
CA MET A 521 1.35 -42.26 -2.59
C MET A 521 -0.07 -42.34 -2.05
N GLY A 522 -0.41 -43.36 -1.26
CA GLY A 522 -1.71 -43.40 -0.59
C GLY A 522 -1.86 -42.24 0.40
N ALA A 523 -3.09 -41.74 0.64
CA ALA A 523 -3.31 -40.67 1.62
C ALA A 523 -2.87 -41.09 3.04
N ASP A 524 -3.14 -42.35 3.43
CA ASP A 524 -2.73 -42.91 4.72
C ASP A 524 -1.22 -43.07 4.85
N GLU A 525 -0.55 -43.44 3.74
CA GLU A 525 0.90 -43.56 3.68
C GLU A 525 1.59 -42.19 3.80
N LEU A 526 1.04 -41.18 3.11
CA LEU A 526 1.50 -39.79 3.21
C LEU A 526 1.31 -39.26 4.63
N SER A 527 0.16 -39.51 5.24
CA SER A 527 -0.11 -39.14 6.64
C SER A 527 0.92 -39.79 7.57
N THR A 528 1.19 -41.08 7.42
CA THR A 528 2.16 -41.80 8.26
C THR A 528 3.57 -41.21 8.15
N ARG A 529 4.03 -40.92 6.92
CA ARG A 529 5.34 -40.31 6.66
C ARG A 529 5.42 -38.90 7.24
N LEU A 530 4.37 -38.09 7.13
CA LEU A 530 4.31 -36.74 7.71
C LEU A 530 4.34 -36.76 9.25
N HIS A 531 3.67 -37.73 9.88
CA HIS A 531 3.74 -37.89 11.34
C HIS A 531 5.13 -38.35 11.80
N ALA A 532 5.83 -39.17 11.02
CA ALA A 532 7.23 -39.50 11.29
C ALA A 532 8.13 -38.25 11.28
N VAL A 533 7.96 -37.38 10.27
CA VAL A 533 8.66 -36.09 10.21
C VAL A 533 8.31 -35.20 11.40
N ALA A 534 7.04 -35.11 11.78
CA ALA A 534 6.58 -34.29 12.89
C ALA A 534 7.11 -34.76 14.27
N ARG A 535 7.40 -36.06 14.44
CA ARG A 535 8.04 -36.62 15.64
C ARG A 535 9.54 -36.35 15.71
N GLY A 536 10.14 -35.83 14.64
CA GLY A 536 11.57 -35.52 14.57
C GLY A 536 12.43 -36.64 14.00
N ASP A 537 11.84 -37.64 13.35
CA ASP A 537 12.57 -38.81 12.80
C ASP A 537 13.60 -38.41 11.73
N ALA A 538 13.50 -37.20 11.17
CA ALA A 538 14.41 -36.65 10.15
C ALA A 538 15.06 -35.30 10.55
N GLY A 539 15.19 -35.06 11.86
CA GLY A 539 15.63 -33.77 12.42
C GLY A 539 14.47 -32.89 12.89
N ARG A 540 14.77 -31.77 13.55
CA ARG A 540 13.74 -30.88 14.10
C ARG A 540 13.18 -29.99 12.99
N VAL A 541 12.08 -30.41 12.39
CA VAL A 541 11.34 -29.62 11.40
C VAL A 541 10.51 -28.53 12.10
N GLU A 542 10.89 -27.28 11.89
CA GLU A 542 10.11 -26.13 12.39
C GLU A 542 8.89 -25.88 11.51
N ARG A 543 9.05 -26.07 10.19
CA ARG A 543 7.96 -26.00 9.22
C ARG A 543 8.18 -26.90 8.02
N MET A 544 7.12 -27.53 7.53
CA MET A 544 7.11 -28.21 6.24
C MET A 544 5.85 -27.86 5.47
N LYS A 545 5.96 -27.63 4.16
CA LYS A 545 4.83 -27.46 3.26
C LYS A 545 5.04 -28.26 1.99
N GLY A 546 3.96 -28.81 1.46
CA GLY A 546 4.03 -29.43 0.16
C GLY A 546 2.68 -29.78 -0.44
N ILE A 547 2.75 -30.24 -1.67
CA ILE A 547 1.63 -30.78 -2.42
C ILE A 547 2.05 -32.14 -2.96
N ALA A 548 1.23 -33.16 -2.72
CA ALA A 548 1.45 -34.54 -3.14
C ALA A 548 0.28 -35.02 -4.00
N LYS A 549 0.59 -35.90 -4.96
CA LYS A 549 -0.41 -36.57 -5.78
C LYS A 549 -0.72 -37.94 -5.17
N THR A 550 -1.94 -38.14 -4.71
CA THR A 550 -2.41 -39.40 -4.17
C THR A 550 -3.29 -40.15 -5.18
N GLY A 551 -3.65 -41.41 -4.87
CA GLY A 551 -4.57 -42.19 -5.70
C GLY A 551 -5.93 -41.50 -5.88
N ASP A 552 -6.37 -40.78 -4.85
CA ASP A 552 -7.70 -40.17 -4.73
C ASP A 552 -7.74 -38.66 -5.07
N GLY A 553 -6.60 -38.05 -5.42
CA GLY A 553 -6.56 -36.63 -5.78
C GLY A 553 -5.21 -35.96 -5.49
N TRP A 554 -5.24 -34.65 -5.31
CA TRP A 554 -4.09 -33.87 -4.86
C TRP A 554 -4.32 -33.44 -3.42
N ILE A 555 -3.29 -33.58 -2.60
CA ILE A 555 -3.32 -33.22 -1.19
C ILE A 555 -2.27 -32.15 -0.94
N ARG A 556 -2.68 -31.05 -0.31
CA ARG A 556 -1.77 -30.10 0.32
C ARG A 556 -1.53 -30.55 1.76
N PHE A 557 -0.27 -30.50 2.18
CA PHE A 557 0.10 -30.83 3.55
C PHE A 557 0.98 -29.74 4.15
N ASP A 558 0.85 -29.56 5.46
CA ASP A 558 1.63 -28.63 6.27
C ASP A 558 2.04 -29.31 7.58
N ILE A 559 3.28 -29.08 8.02
CA ILE A 559 3.74 -29.37 9.37
C ILE A 559 4.17 -28.05 9.99
N ALA A 560 3.57 -27.68 11.11
CA ALA A 560 3.98 -26.53 11.90
C ALA A 560 3.86 -26.87 13.39
N GLY A 561 4.92 -26.61 14.16
CA GLY A 561 4.93 -26.89 15.60
C GLY A 561 4.64 -28.36 15.94
N GLY A 562 5.08 -29.30 15.11
CA GLY A 562 4.90 -30.74 15.31
C GLY A 562 3.50 -31.29 15.01
N ARG A 563 2.58 -30.48 14.44
CA ARG A 563 1.25 -30.94 14.01
C ARG A 563 1.22 -31.12 12.49
N VAL A 564 0.64 -32.23 12.04
CA VAL A 564 0.39 -32.50 10.62
C VAL A 564 -1.01 -32.03 10.24
N SER A 565 -1.12 -31.27 9.16
CA SER A 565 -2.39 -30.91 8.52
C SER A 565 -2.38 -31.38 7.07
N MET A 566 -3.52 -31.89 6.60
CA MET A 566 -3.72 -32.34 5.23
C MET A 566 -5.08 -31.85 4.74
N SER A 567 -5.13 -31.28 3.54
CA SER A 567 -6.36 -30.82 2.90
C SER A 567 -6.35 -31.11 1.40
N VAL A 568 -7.54 -31.15 0.80
CA VAL A 568 -7.69 -31.34 -0.64
C VAL A 568 -7.12 -30.13 -1.38
N HIS A 569 -6.31 -30.37 -2.42
CA HIS A 569 -5.72 -29.34 -3.27
C HIS A 569 -6.26 -29.47 -4.69
N ILE A 570 -6.58 -28.36 -5.33
CA ILE A 570 -6.96 -28.32 -6.76
C ILE A 570 -5.75 -27.77 -7.51
N PRO A 571 -5.06 -28.59 -8.34
CA PRO A 571 -3.81 -28.18 -8.96
C PRO A 571 -4.04 -27.16 -10.08
N GLN A 572 -3.09 -26.24 -10.25
CA GLN A 572 -3.03 -25.37 -11.44
C GLN A 572 -2.50 -26.15 -12.66
N LYS A 573 -2.74 -25.64 -13.88
CA LYS A 573 -2.31 -26.30 -15.12
C LYS A 573 -0.79 -26.50 -15.11
N ASN A 574 -0.34 -27.76 -15.21
CA ASN A 574 1.08 -28.18 -15.17
C ASN A 574 1.80 -28.06 -13.81
N GLU A 575 1.07 -28.03 -12.68
CA GLU A 575 1.66 -28.00 -11.34
C GLU A 575 2.31 -29.35 -10.97
N ALA A 576 3.50 -29.33 -10.36
CA ALA A 576 4.26 -30.51 -9.95
C ALA A 576 4.22 -30.72 -8.43
N ALA A 577 4.14 -31.98 -8.00
CA ALA A 577 4.17 -32.33 -6.59
C ALA A 577 5.55 -32.00 -5.99
N ARG A 578 5.56 -31.37 -4.82
CA ARG A 578 6.79 -30.85 -4.19
C ARG A 578 6.64 -30.77 -2.67
N ALA A 579 7.76 -30.85 -1.98
CA ALA A 579 7.86 -30.68 -0.54
C ALA A 579 9.02 -29.73 -0.22
N LEU A 580 8.82 -28.87 0.79
CA LEU A 580 9.82 -27.96 1.34
C LEU A 580 9.76 -28.05 2.86
N ALA A 581 10.89 -28.32 3.49
CA ALA A 581 11.05 -28.35 4.94
C ALA A 581 12.13 -27.34 5.39
N ILE A 582 11.90 -26.70 6.53
CA ILE A 582 12.83 -25.78 7.19
C ILE A 582 12.94 -26.24 8.64
N GLY A 583 14.16 -26.39 9.14
CA GLY A 583 14.37 -26.88 10.49
C GLY A 583 15.84 -26.95 10.90
N ARG A 584 16.11 -27.47 12.09
CA ARG A 584 17.48 -27.60 12.64
C ARG A 584 17.93 -29.05 12.57
N ASN A 585 19.21 -29.28 12.23
CA ASN A 585 19.79 -30.61 12.10
C ASN A 585 18.96 -31.55 11.19
N LEU A 586 18.47 -31.03 10.07
CA LEU A 586 17.70 -31.82 9.12
C LEU A 586 18.57 -32.94 8.52
N ASP A 587 18.12 -34.18 8.64
CA ASP A 587 18.72 -35.31 7.93
C ASP A 587 18.08 -35.43 6.54
N ALA A 588 18.71 -34.77 5.57
CA ALA A 588 18.29 -34.78 4.17
C ALA A 588 18.16 -36.22 3.63
N SER A 589 19.00 -37.17 4.06
CA SER A 589 18.95 -38.55 3.58
C SER A 589 17.69 -39.28 4.07
N THR A 590 17.25 -38.98 5.29
CA THR A 590 16.01 -39.55 5.86
C THR A 590 14.78 -38.90 5.26
N LEU A 591 14.77 -37.57 5.08
CA LEU A 591 13.70 -36.88 4.35
C LEU A 591 13.59 -37.40 2.91
N ASP A 592 14.72 -37.63 2.27
CA ASP A 592 14.76 -38.21 0.93
C ASP A 592 14.15 -39.60 0.89
N ARG A 593 14.51 -40.51 1.82
CA ARG A 593 13.89 -41.84 1.90
C ARG A 593 12.40 -41.79 2.22
N LEU A 594 11.98 -40.89 3.10
CA LEU A 594 10.58 -40.71 3.48
C LEU A 594 9.72 -40.20 2.33
N PHE A 595 10.30 -39.55 1.32
CA PHE A 595 9.57 -38.98 0.18
C PHE A 595 10.00 -39.55 -1.18
N ASP A 596 10.88 -40.56 -1.20
CA ASP A 596 11.15 -41.36 -2.38
C ASP A 596 10.07 -42.44 -2.52
N VAL A 597 9.44 -42.47 -3.70
CA VAL A 597 8.45 -43.49 -4.08
C VAL A 597 9.03 -44.30 -5.23
N SER A 598 10.18 -44.92 -4.97
CA SER A 598 10.73 -45.97 -5.82
C SER A 598 10.64 -47.30 -5.07
N SER A 599 9.67 -48.11 -5.50
CA SER A 599 9.48 -49.54 -5.17
C SER A 599 9.00 -49.93 -3.76
N ALA A 600 7.68 -50.10 -3.57
CA ALA A 600 7.11 -51.14 -2.71
C ALA A 600 5.62 -51.41 -3.03
N ALA A 601 5.36 -52.62 -3.52
CA ALA A 601 4.09 -53.38 -3.51
C ALA A 601 2.84 -52.82 -4.22
N VAL A 602 2.80 -53.00 -5.55
CA VAL A 602 1.56 -53.40 -6.22
C VAL A 602 1.23 -54.82 -5.73
N ARG A 603 0.16 -54.97 -4.95
CA ARG A 603 -0.53 -56.26 -4.82
C ARG A 603 -1.89 -56.13 -5.48
N ASP A 604 -1.97 -56.90 -6.55
CA ASP A 604 -3.07 -57.15 -7.46
C ASP A 604 -4.16 -57.96 -6.74
N GLU A 605 -5.36 -57.39 -6.59
CA GLU A 605 -6.59 -58.16 -6.36
C GLU A 605 -7.68 -57.67 -7.33
N THR A 606 -7.62 -58.27 -8.51
CA THR A 606 -8.74 -58.94 -9.21
C THR A 606 -10.00 -58.14 -9.55
N HIS A 607 -10.10 -57.90 -10.85
CA HIS A 607 -11.31 -57.81 -11.66
C HIS A 607 -12.54 -58.56 -11.11
N THR A 608 -13.58 -57.79 -10.76
CA THR A 608 -14.98 -58.15 -11.02
C THR A 608 -15.76 -56.91 -11.44
N LYS A 609 -16.05 -56.81 -12.74
CA LYS A 609 -17.23 -56.11 -13.31
C LYS A 609 -18.43 -57.08 -13.21
N PRO A 610 -19.73 -56.69 -13.33
CA PRO A 610 -20.25 -55.48 -14.02
C PRO A 610 -21.58 -54.86 -13.49
N LYS A 611 -22.03 -53.81 -14.21
CA LYS A 611 -23.43 -53.40 -14.58
C LYS A 611 -24.25 -52.43 -13.71
N GLY A 612 -24.86 -51.46 -14.42
CA GLY A 612 -26.06 -50.67 -14.07
C GLY A 612 -25.78 -49.18 -13.90
N SER A 613 -25.80 -48.35 -14.97
CA SER A 613 -26.93 -47.47 -15.36
C SER A 613 -27.63 -46.77 -14.19
N PHE A 614 -27.56 -45.44 -14.10
CA PHE A 614 -28.74 -44.59 -13.92
C PHE A 614 -28.40 -43.10 -14.15
N ASP A 615 -29.41 -42.42 -14.66
CA ASP A 615 -29.40 -41.15 -15.39
C ASP A 615 -29.13 -39.89 -14.55
N ALA A 616 -28.70 -38.86 -15.27
CA ALA A 616 -28.74 -37.48 -14.84
C ALA A 616 -30.14 -36.90 -15.08
N GLU A 617 -30.84 -36.50 -14.01
CA GLU A 617 -31.81 -35.40 -13.95
C GLU A 617 -32.58 -35.47 -12.62
N ALA A 618 -32.28 -34.56 -11.68
CA ALA A 618 -33.21 -33.99 -10.69
C ALA A 618 -32.43 -33.19 -9.63
N ALA A 619 -32.30 -31.87 -9.82
CA ALA A 619 -31.99 -30.95 -8.73
C ALA A 619 -32.55 -29.56 -9.06
N LEU A 620 -33.87 -29.45 -8.96
CA LEU A 620 -34.60 -28.19 -8.74
C LEU A 620 -35.50 -28.44 -7.53
N ALA A 621 -35.42 -27.53 -6.55
CA ALA A 621 -36.07 -27.52 -5.23
C ALA A 621 -35.44 -28.44 -4.17
N VAL A 622 -34.65 -27.86 -3.25
CA VAL A 622 -35.10 -27.25 -1.97
C VAL A 622 -34.11 -26.16 -1.59
#